data_AF-A0A915LL94-F1
#
_entry.id   AF-A0A915LL94-F1
#
_cell.length_a   1.000
_cell.length_b   1.000
_cell.length_c   1.000
_cell.angle_alpha   90.00
_cell.angle_beta   90.00
_cell.angle_gamma   90.00
#
_symmetry.space_group_name_H-M   'P 1'
#
loop_
_entity.id
_entity.type
_entity.pdbx_description
1 polymer ?
#
loop_
_entity_poly.entity_id
_entity_poly.type
_entity_poly.pdbx_seq_one_letter_code
_entity_poly.pdbx_strand_id
1 'polypeptide(L)'
;MRALLKSGDTQKVILFANTARDKDIYRMAGNYLQNLNWKENAQLMRQIEAFYLKAGAVDLLANFYEACAQVEIEEYHDYEKAAAAYSEAIRCLNKKIDKGNVDVKKQQQQQFYLTERQEQLRETLEIIQRFLDIKMLYEKDPGESMRQLGEFSERPDIDSIVRLGDIYAILIGHNVKRNNFRKVRGK
;
A
#
# COMPACT_ATOMS: atom_id res chain seq x y z
N MET A 1 -13.43 21.51 16.77
CA MET A 1 -12.86 20.74 15.64
C MET A 1 -13.61 20.92 14.32
N ARG A 2 -14.91 20.57 14.21
CA ARG A 2 -15.64 20.63 12.92
C ARG A 2 -15.60 21.99 12.21
N ALA A 3 -15.75 23.09 12.93
CA ALA A 3 -15.63 24.44 12.37
C ALA A 3 -14.20 24.77 11.89
N LEU A 4 -13.19 24.23 12.58
CA LEU A 4 -11.78 24.41 12.23
C LEU A 4 -11.39 23.60 10.99
N LEU A 5 -11.92 22.38 10.85
CA LEU A 5 -11.73 21.59 9.63
C LEU A 5 -12.33 22.30 8.41
N LYS A 6 -13.50 22.93 8.58
CA LYS A 6 -14.16 23.72 7.53
C LYS A 6 -13.40 24.98 7.13
N SER A 7 -12.52 25.50 7.99
CA SER A 7 -11.72 26.69 7.66
C SER A 7 -10.52 26.38 6.76
N GLY A 8 -10.18 25.10 6.54
CA GLY A 8 -9.05 24.68 5.70
C GLY A 8 -7.67 25.05 6.25
N ASP A 9 -7.59 25.56 7.49
CA ASP A 9 -6.33 26.02 8.09
C ASP A 9 -5.57 24.83 8.68
N THR A 10 -4.80 24.16 7.84
CA THR A 10 -4.07 22.93 8.18
C THR A 10 -3.11 23.12 9.35
N GLN A 11 -2.44 24.27 9.45
CA GLN A 11 -1.53 24.55 10.56
C GLN A 11 -2.28 24.65 11.89
N LYS A 12 -3.41 25.36 11.92
CA LYS A 12 -4.24 25.41 13.13
C LYS A 12 -4.87 24.07 13.46
N VAL A 13 -5.25 23.26 12.48
CA VAL A 13 -5.75 21.88 12.71
C VAL A 13 -4.68 21.04 13.41
N ILE A 14 -3.44 21.05 12.91
CA ILE A 14 -2.32 20.31 13.49
C ILE A 14 -2.00 20.82 14.91
N LEU A 15 -1.95 22.15 15.09
CA LEU A 15 -1.68 22.76 16.39
C LEU A 15 -2.76 22.37 17.40
N PHE A 16 -4.04 22.54 17.04
CA PHE A 16 -5.17 22.22 17.89
C PHE A 16 -5.17 20.74 18.29
N ALA A 17 -4.90 19.82 17.36
CA ALA A 17 -4.84 18.40 17.67
C ALA A 17 -3.74 18.07 18.70
N ASN A 18 -2.55 18.65 18.53
CA ASN A 18 -1.44 18.45 19.47
C ASN A 18 -1.69 19.09 20.84
N THR A 19 -2.39 20.22 20.89
CA THR A 19 -2.78 20.87 22.15
C THR A 19 -3.88 20.09 22.87
N ALA A 20 -4.89 19.62 22.15
CA ALA A 20 -6.05 18.96 22.75
C ALA A 20 -5.72 17.58 23.33
N ARG A 21 -4.75 16.86 22.75
CA ARG A 21 -4.29 15.53 23.19
C ARG A 21 -5.40 14.48 23.34
N ASP A 22 -6.44 14.60 22.52
CA ASP A 22 -7.62 13.74 22.55
C ASP A 22 -7.62 12.76 21.35
N LYS A 23 -8.01 11.51 21.60
CA LYS A 23 -7.96 10.43 20.59
C LYS A 23 -8.89 10.71 19.41
N ASP A 24 -10.09 11.21 19.65
CA ASP A 24 -11.04 11.54 18.60
C ASP A 24 -10.58 12.76 17.80
N ILE A 25 -9.96 13.74 18.46
CA ILE A 25 -9.37 14.90 17.77
C ILE A 25 -8.20 14.47 16.87
N TYR A 26 -7.32 13.59 17.34
CA TYR A 26 -6.26 13.04 16.50
C TYR A 26 -6.83 12.26 15.31
N ARG A 27 -7.84 11.42 15.53
CA ARG A 27 -8.53 10.70 14.44
C ARG A 27 -9.12 11.64 13.40
N MET A 28 -9.82 12.69 13.84
CA MET A 28 -10.40 13.72 12.95
C MET A 28 -9.32 14.49 12.18
N ALA A 29 -8.20 14.82 12.83
CA ALA A 29 -7.09 15.52 12.19
C ALA A 29 -6.44 14.63 11.11
N GLY A 30 -6.15 13.36 11.40
CA GLY A 30 -5.61 12.41 10.43
C GLY A 30 -6.50 12.28 9.19
N ASN A 31 -7.82 12.10 9.40
CA ASN A 31 -8.79 12.00 8.30
C ASN A 31 -8.87 13.26 7.45
N TYR A 32 -8.75 14.44 8.07
CA TYR A 32 -8.70 15.69 7.33
C TYR A 32 -7.43 15.77 6.46
N LEU A 33 -6.27 15.44 7.04
CA LEU A 33 -4.99 15.51 6.32
C LEU A 33 -4.91 14.53 5.15
N GLN A 34 -5.58 13.37 5.21
CA GLN A 34 -5.67 12.43 4.09
C GLN A 34 -6.38 12.99 2.85
N ASN A 35 -7.22 14.01 3.00
CA ASN A 35 -7.91 14.65 1.87
C ASN A 35 -7.06 15.76 1.22
N LEU A 36 -5.87 16.06 1.77
CA LEU A 36 -4.93 17.01 1.20
C LEU A 36 -3.97 16.29 0.23
N ASN A 37 -3.16 17.05 -0.50
CA ASN A 37 -2.09 16.49 -1.32
C ASN A 37 -0.91 16.02 -0.45
N TRP A 38 -1.08 14.90 0.25
CA TRP A 38 -0.05 14.30 1.10
C TRP A 38 1.02 13.56 0.29
N LYS A 39 0.70 13.13 -0.94
CA LYS A 39 1.60 12.36 -1.82
C LYS A 39 2.94 13.08 -2.07
N GLU A 40 2.88 14.39 -2.27
CA GLU A 40 4.05 15.23 -2.52
C GLU A 40 4.64 15.84 -1.22
N ASN A 41 4.10 15.48 -0.05
CA ASN A 41 4.44 16.13 1.21
C ASN A 41 4.73 15.12 2.33
N ALA A 42 6.02 14.77 2.46
CA ALA A 42 6.51 13.89 3.52
C ALA A 42 6.27 14.40 4.95
N GLN A 43 6.08 15.71 5.15
CA GLN A 43 5.68 16.23 6.46
C GLN A 43 4.22 15.89 6.76
N LEU A 44 3.31 16.04 5.78
CA LEU A 44 1.91 15.65 5.95
C LEU A 44 1.76 14.15 6.19
N MET A 45 2.49 13.31 5.44
CA MET A 45 2.49 11.85 5.66
C MET A 45 2.86 11.49 7.11
N ARG A 46 3.96 12.06 7.62
CA ARG A 46 4.38 11.85 9.02
C ARG A 46 3.37 12.35 10.05
N GLN A 47 2.66 13.44 9.76
CA GLN A 47 1.60 13.95 10.65
C GLN A 47 0.38 13.03 10.66
N ILE A 48 -0.03 12.50 9.49
CA ILE A 48 -1.12 11.53 9.37
C ILE A 48 -0.80 10.28 10.21
N GLU A 49 0.38 9.69 9.99
CA GLU A 49 0.86 8.54 10.75
C GLU A 49 0.86 8.81 12.25
N ALA A 50 1.47 9.93 12.68
CA ALA A 50 1.55 10.31 14.08
C ALA A 50 0.16 10.49 14.72
N PHE A 51 -0.81 11.06 14.00
CA PHE A 51 -2.16 11.24 14.51
C PHE A 51 -2.91 9.92 14.64
N TYR A 52 -2.83 9.00 13.68
CA TYR A 52 -3.47 7.69 13.85
C TYR A 52 -2.84 6.85 14.94
N LEU A 53 -1.51 6.89 15.08
CA LEU A 53 -0.81 6.24 16.20
C LEU A 53 -1.28 6.79 17.55
N LYS A 54 -1.34 8.13 17.71
CA LYS A 54 -1.81 8.78 18.95
C LYS A 54 -3.30 8.51 19.22
N ALA A 55 -4.11 8.35 18.18
CA ALA A 55 -5.52 7.98 18.31
C ALA A 55 -5.73 6.49 18.67
N GLY A 56 -4.75 5.62 18.44
CA GLY A 56 -4.91 4.16 18.51
C GLY A 56 -5.79 3.58 17.39
N ALA A 57 -5.96 4.34 16.30
CA ALA A 57 -6.78 4.01 15.14
C ALA A 57 -5.98 3.22 14.10
N VAL A 58 -5.57 2.00 14.46
CA VAL A 58 -4.69 1.16 13.61
C VAL A 58 -5.32 0.77 12.28
N ASP A 59 -6.65 0.68 12.22
CA ASP A 59 -7.43 0.39 11.03
C ASP A 59 -7.25 1.52 10.00
N LEU A 60 -7.38 2.78 10.45
CA LEU A 60 -7.14 3.95 9.61
C LEU A 60 -5.67 4.09 9.23
N LEU A 61 -4.76 3.72 10.12
CA LEU A 61 -3.33 3.69 9.82
C LEU A 61 -2.97 2.65 8.76
N ALA A 62 -3.51 1.43 8.86
CA ALA A 62 -3.31 0.39 7.86
C ALA A 62 -3.87 0.80 6.50
N ASN A 63 -5.07 1.40 6.46
CA ASN A 63 -5.66 1.95 5.25
C ASN A 63 -4.81 3.08 4.65
N PHE A 64 -4.16 3.91 5.48
CA PHE A 64 -3.25 4.93 5.00
C PHE A 64 -2.02 4.33 4.31
N TYR A 65 -1.41 3.29 4.91
CA TYR A 65 -0.28 2.60 4.28
C TYR A 65 -0.67 1.89 2.98
N GLU A 66 -1.87 1.31 2.90
CA GLU A 66 -2.38 0.76 1.63
C GLU A 66 -2.55 1.85 0.56
N ALA A 67 -3.11 3.02 0.93
CA ALA A 67 -3.21 4.14 -0.01
C ALA A 67 -1.83 4.62 -0.50
N CYS A 68 -0.82 4.63 0.38
CA CYS A 68 0.57 4.88 -0.02
C CYS A 68 1.06 3.83 -1.02
N ALA A 69 0.81 2.54 -0.75
CA ALA A 69 1.22 1.45 -1.64
C ALA A 69 0.56 1.55 -3.03
N GLN A 70 -0.73 1.89 -3.09
CA GLN A 70 -1.46 2.09 -4.34
C GLN A 70 -0.87 3.23 -5.16
N VAL A 71 -0.49 4.35 -4.53
CA VAL A 71 0.20 5.46 -5.20
C VAL A 71 1.54 5.02 -5.80
N GLU A 72 2.33 4.24 -5.05
CA GLU A 72 3.61 3.71 -5.55
C GLU A 72 3.41 2.81 -6.78
N ILE A 73 2.32 2.04 -6.85
CA ILE A 73 1.98 1.18 -8.01
C ILE A 73 1.46 2.02 -9.20
N GLU A 74 0.49 2.90 -8.95
CA GLU A 74 -0.24 3.63 -10.00
C GLU A 74 0.56 4.79 -10.61
N GLU A 75 1.31 5.52 -9.79
CA GLU A 75 2.01 6.73 -10.24
C GLU A 75 3.49 6.47 -10.48
N TYR A 76 4.13 5.65 -9.64
CA TYR A 76 5.59 5.45 -9.67
C TYR A 76 6.03 4.10 -10.24
N HIS A 77 5.11 3.15 -10.41
CA HIS A 77 5.38 1.78 -10.84
C HIS A 77 6.46 1.09 -9.95
N ASP A 78 6.54 1.51 -8.67
CA ASP A 78 7.55 1.12 -7.68
C ASP A 78 6.98 0.06 -6.73
N TYR A 79 7.04 -1.19 -7.20
CA TYR A 79 6.49 -2.34 -6.50
C TYR A 79 7.29 -2.70 -5.23
N GLU A 80 8.59 -2.35 -5.17
CA GLU A 80 9.41 -2.51 -3.97
C GLU A 80 8.91 -1.62 -2.82
N LYS A 81 8.64 -0.34 -3.08
CA LYS A 81 8.06 0.55 -2.07
C LYS A 81 6.64 0.18 -1.71
N ALA A 82 5.83 -0.24 -2.69
CA ALA A 82 4.49 -0.74 -2.42
C ALA A 82 4.52 -1.93 -1.45
N ALA A 83 5.39 -2.90 -1.67
CA ALA A 83 5.57 -4.05 -0.77
C ALA A 83 6.00 -3.63 0.65
N ALA A 84 6.87 -2.63 0.77
CA ALA A 84 7.28 -2.08 2.06
C ALA A 84 6.10 -1.42 2.80
N ALA A 85 5.27 -0.65 2.09
CA ALA A 85 4.09 -0.01 2.65
C ALA A 85 3.02 -1.04 3.10
N TYR A 86 2.74 -2.07 2.29
CA TYR A 86 1.86 -3.17 2.70
C TYR A 86 2.39 -3.91 3.93
N SER A 87 3.71 -4.10 4.03
CA SER A 87 4.34 -4.71 5.21
C SER A 87 4.13 -3.88 6.48
N GLU A 88 4.24 -2.55 6.40
CA GLU A 88 3.95 -1.66 7.53
C GLU A 88 2.45 -1.64 7.90
N ALA A 89 1.55 -1.72 6.91
CA ALA A 89 0.11 -1.89 7.16
C ALA A 89 -0.18 -3.14 8.00
N ILE A 90 0.35 -4.30 7.58
CA ILE A 90 0.21 -5.59 8.28
C ILE A 90 0.82 -5.52 9.68
N ARG A 91 1.99 -4.90 9.81
CA ARG A 91 2.68 -4.72 11.10
C ARG A 91 1.86 -3.91 12.09
N CYS A 92 1.15 -2.89 11.63
CA CYS A 92 0.28 -2.07 12.46
C CYS A 92 -0.93 -2.84 12.98
N LEU A 93 -1.52 -3.71 12.14
CA LEU A 93 -2.62 -4.58 12.54
C LEU A 93 -2.18 -5.63 13.58
N ASN A 94 -1.05 -6.31 13.37
CA ASN A 94 -0.49 -7.28 14.32
C ASN A 94 -0.37 -6.72 15.74
N LYS A 95 0.21 -5.52 15.88
CA LYS A 95 0.40 -4.86 17.19
C LYS A 95 -0.89 -4.65 17.97
N LYS A 96 -2.05 -4.60 17.32
CA LYS A 96 -3.36 -4.43 17.98
C LYS A 96 -4.07 -5.77 18.19
N ILE A 97 -3.91 -6.72 17.27
CA ILE A 97 -4.40 -8.09 17.42
C ILE A 97 -3.76 -8.75 18.67
N ASP A 98 -2.45 -8.61 18.84
CA ASP A 98 -1.69 -9.22 19.95
C ASP A 98 -2.01 -8.63 21.34
N LYS A 99 -2.62 -7.43 21.38
CA LYS A 99 -2.94 -6.71 22.63
C LYS A 99 -4.38 -6.97 23.13
N GLY A 100 -5.13 -7.86 22.49
CA GLY A 100 -6.51 -8.16 22.87
C GLY A 100 -6.62 -8.85 24.23
N ASN A 101 -7.01 -8.10 25.27
CA ASN A 101 -7.33 -8.62 26.60
C ASN A 101 -8.71 -8.08 27.09
N VAL A 102 -9.56 -9.03 27.50
CA VAL A 102 -10.70 -9.03 28.47
C VAL A 102 -12.15 -8.64 28.09
N ASP A 103 -12.51 -8.02 26.95
CA ASP A 103 -13.95 -7.67 26.69
C ASP A 103 -14.61 -8.44 25.51
N VAL A 104 -15.24 -9.57 25.85
CA VAL A 104 -15.49 -10.74 24.97
C VAL A 104 -16.42 -10.53 23.76
N LYS A 105 -17.38 -9.59 23.74
CA LYS A 105 -18.40 -9.53 22.64
C LYS A 105 -18.19 -8.45 21.58
N LYS A 106 -17.92 -7.20 21.96
CA LYS A 106 -17.66 -6.11 20.99
C LYS A 106 -16.27 -6.20 20.37
N GLN A 107 -15.32 -6.77 21.11
CA GLN A 107 -13.96 -6.97 20.65
C GLN A 107 -13.86 -8.12 19.64
N GLN A 108 -14.74 -9.12 19.70
CA GLN A 108 -14.71 -10.27 18.79
C GLN A 108 -15.04 -9.91 17.34
N GLN A 109 -16.06 -9.07 17.10
CA GLN A 109 -16.37 -8.58 15.75
C GLN A 109 -15.26 -7.67 15.20
N GLN A 110 -14.72 -6.79 16.04
CA GLN A 110 -13.61 -5.92 15.65
C GLN A 110 -12.34 -6.74 15.36
N GLN A 111 -12.05 -7.75 16.16
CA GLN A 111 -10.88 -8.62 15.96
C GLN A 111 -11.03 -9.46 14.71
N PHE A 112 -12.23 -10.03 14.45
CA PHE A 112 -12.52 -10.72 13.19
C PHE A 112 -12.28 -9.81 11.98
N TYR A 113 -12.83 -8.58 11.99
CA TYR A 113 -12.61 -7.59 10.93
C TYR A 113 -11.11 -7.27 10.72
N LEU A 114 -10.35 -7.08 11.81
CA LEU A 114 -8.92 -6.75 11.71
C LEU A 114 -8.10 -7.94 11.18
N THR A 115 -8.47 -9.17 11.53
CA THR A 115 -7.83 -10.39 11.02
C THR A 115 -8.15 -10.60 9.54
N GLU A 116 -9.41 -10.50 9.13
CA GLU A 116 -9.82 -10.58 7.72
C GLU A 116 -9.08 -9.53 6.88
N ARG A 117 -9.03 -8.29 7.39
CA ARG A 117 -8.30 -7.20 6.74
C ARG A 117 -6.81 -7.50 6.62
N GLN A 118 -6.22 -8.11 7.64
CA GLN A 118 -4.82 -8.51 7.62
C GLN A 118 -4.55 -9.58 6.54
N GLU A 119 -5.41 -10.59 6.43
CA GLU A 119 -5.30 -11.66 5.45
C GLU A 119 -5.34 -11.09 4.03
N GLN A 120 -6.29 -10.19 3.73
CA GLN A 120 -6.37 -9.50 2.44
C GLN A 120 -5.08 -8.74 2.08
N LEU A 121 -4.50 -8.01 3.04
CA LEU A 121 -3.25 -7.27 2.84
C LEU A 121 -2.06 -8.23 2.62
N ARG A 122 -2.04 -9.39 3.29
CA ARG A 122 -1.00 -10.42 3.11
C ARG A 122 -1.08 -11.06 1.73
N GLU A 123 -2.26 -11.44 1.28
CA GLU A 123 -2.47 -11.99 -0.06
C GLU A 123 -2.00 -11.01 -1.13
N THR A 124 -2.33 -9.73 -0.98
CA THR A 124 -1.89 -8.65 -1.87
C THR A 124 -0.36 -8.53 -1.88
N LEU A 125 0.27 -8.50 -0.69
CA LEU A 125 1.72 -8.43 -0.55
C LEU A 125 2.43 -9.63 -1.21
N GLU A 126 1.92 -10.85 -1.02
CA GLU A 126 2.49 -12.06 -1.62
C GLU A 126 2.47 -12.01 -3.16
N ILE A 127 1.40 -11.46 -3.74
CA ILE A 127 1.28 -11.29 -5.20
C ILE A 127 2.30 -10.26 -5.70
N ILE A 128 2.45 -9.14 -5.01
CA ILE A 128 3.45 -8.11 -5.36
C ILE A 128 4.87 -8.69 -5.26
N GLN A 129 5.17 -9.43 -4.18
CA GLN A 129 6.46 -10.10 -4.01
C GLN A 129 6.72 -11.12 -5.13
N ARG A 130 5.70 -11.89 -5.51
CA ARG A 130 5.81 -12.83 -6.62
C ARG A 130 6.15 -12.12 -7.93
N PHE A 131 5.53 -10.97 -8.20
CA PHE A 131 5.87 -10.17 -9.38
C PHE A 131 7.33 -9.68 -9.36
N LEU A 132 7.81 -9.21 -8.21
CA LEU A 132 9.21 -8.80 -8.04
C LEU A 132 10.18 -9.98 -8.25
N ASP A 133 9.87 -11.16 -7.72
CA ASP A 133 10.67 -12.36 -7.91
C ASP A 133 10.76 -12.77 -9.38
N ILE A 134 9.65 -12.71 -10.11
CA ILE A 134 9.61 -12.99 -11.56
C ILE A 134 10.47 -11.96 -12.33
N LYS A 135 10.43 -10.68 -11.94
CA LYS A 135 11.30 -9.63 -12.52
C LYS A 135 12.78 -9.92 -12.25
N MET A 136 13.15 -10.31 -11.03
CA MET A 136 14.53 -10.68 -10.71
C MET A 136 14.99 -11.94 -11.46
N LEU A 137 14.09 -12.91 -11.66
CA LEU A 137 14.37 -14.12 -12.42
C LEU A 137 14.73 -13.80 -13.88
N TYR A 138 14.18 -12.73 -14.45
CA TYR A 138 14.46 -12.32 -15.83
C TYR A 138 15.95 -12.16 -16.13
N GLU A 139 16.75 -11.70 -15.15
CA GLU A 139 18.21 -11.54 -15.32
C GLU A 139 18.96 -12.87 -15.39
N LYS A 140 18.38 -13.95 -14.83
CA LYS A 140 18.99 -15.29 -14.75
C LYS A 140 18.45 -16.23 -15.82
N ASP A 141 17.14 -16.23 -15.98
CA ASP A 141 16.41 -17.05 -16.95
C ASP A 141 15.24 -16.24 -17.55
N PRO A 142 15.51 -15.50 -18.65
CA PRO A 142 14.47 -14.77 -19.35
C PRO A 142 13.36 -15.68 -19.88
N GLY A 143 13.64 -16.93 -20.22
CA GLY A 143 12.64 -17.83 -20.80
C GLY A 143 11.60 -18.23 -19.76
N GLU A 144 12.08 -18.65 -18.58
CA GLU A 144 11.21 -19.02 -17.46
C GLU A 144 10.48 -17.81 -16.88
N SER A 145 11.14 -16.66 -16.76
CA SER A 145 10.47 -15.41 -16.35
C SER A 145 9.32 -15.03 -17.28
N MET A 146 9.51 -15.15 -18.60
CA MET A 146 8.47 -14.88 -19.59
C MET A 146 7.29 -15.85 -19.51
N ARG A 147 7.54 -17.15 -19.25
CA ARG A 147 6.49 -18.14 -19.01
C ARG A 147 5.68 -17.78 -17.77
N GLN A 148 6.36 -17.46 -16.67
CA GLN A 148 5.70 -17.09 -15.41
C GLN A 148 4.94 -15.78 -15.53
N LEU A 149 5.45 -14.76 -16.24
CA LEU A 149 4.71 -13.52 -16.51
C LEU A 149 3.43 -13.76 -17.33
N GLY A 150 3.47 -14.70 -18.28
CA GLY A 150 2.29 -15.11 -19.04
C GLY A 150 1.20 -15.69 -18.14
N GLU A 151 1.56 -16.71 -17.34
CA GLU A 151 0.65 -17.30 -16.35
C GLU A 151 0.15 -16.28 -15.32
N PHE A 152 1.03 -15.37 -14.89
CA PHE A 152 0.72 -14.32 -13.94
C PHE A 152 -0.29 -13.31 -14.50
N SER A 153 -0.22 -13.00 -15.80
CA SER A 153 -1.17 -12.10 -16.48
C SER A 153 -2.56 -12.70 -16.67
N GLU A 154 -2.69 -14.03 -16.64
CA GLU A 154 -3.96 -14.75 -16.77
C GLU A 154 -4.69 -14.93 -15.44
N ARG A 155 -4.03 -14.61 -14.32
CA ARG A 155 -4.64 -14.73 -12.99
C ARG A 155 -5.85 -13.78 -12.86
N PRO A 156 -6.99 -14.25 -12.33
CA PRO A 156 -8.13 -13.39 -12.05
C PRO A 156 -7.75 -12.23 -11.14
N ASP A 157 -8.33 -11.06 -11.42
CA ASP A 157 -8.17 -9.83 -10.64
C ASP A 157 -6.73 -9.32 -10.49
N ILE A 158 -5.78 -9.83 -11.28
CA ILE A 158 -4.37 -9.40 -11.17
C ILE A 158 -4.19 -7.90 -11.37
N ASP A 159 -4.96 -7.30 -12.28
CA ASP A 159 -4.89 -5.85 -12.59
C ASP A 159 -5.23 -4.96 -11.37
N SER A 160 -5.96 -5.50 -10.39
CA SER A 160 -6.26 -4.80 -9.13
C SER A 160 -5.08 -4.73 -8.16
N ILE A 161 -4.02 -5.51 -8.41
CA ILE A 161 -2.84 -5.64 -7.51
C ILE A 161 -1.55 -5.30 -8.23
N VAL A 162 -1.38 -5.80 -9.45
CA VAL A 162 -0.27 -5.51 -10.35
C VAL A 162 -0.84 -5.08 -11.68
N ARG A 163 -0.44 -3.90 -12.14
CA ARG A 163 -0.98 -3.33 -13.38
C ARG A 163 -0.61 -4.22 -14.56
N LEU A 164 -1.62 -4.67 -15.30
CA LEU A 164 -1.42 -5.48 -16.51
C LEU A 164 -0.52 -4.76 -17.51
N GLY A 165 -0.60 -3.43 -17.59
CA GLY A 165 0.27 -2.61 -18.42
C GLY A 165 1.76 -2.83 -18.11
N ASP A 166 2.14 -2.99 -16.84
CA ASP A 166 3.53 -3.21 -16.44
C ASP A 166 4.02 -4.62 -16.78
N ILE A 167 3.14 -5.62 -16.62
CA ILE A 167 3.41 -6.99 -17.03
C ILE A 167 3.61 -7.05 -18.56
N TYR A 168 2.69 -6.48 -19.33
CA TYR A 168 2.78 -6.44 -20.78
C TYR A 168 3.97 -5.62 -21.29
N ALA A 169 4.35 -4.54 -20.62
CA ALA A 169 5.54 -3.78 -20.97
C ALA A 169 6.81 -4.65 -20.94
N ILE A 170 6.94 -5.52 -19.92
CA ILE A 170 8.06 -6.47 -19.84
C ILE A 170 7.97 -7.50 -20.97
N LEU A 171 6.78 -8.10 -21.16
CA LEU A 171 6.57 -9.14 -22.17
C LEU A 171 6.87 -8.64 -23.60
N ILE A 172 6.37 -7.45 -23.95
CA ILE A 172 6.61 -6.80 -25.24
C ILE A 172 8.09 -6.42 -25.37
N GLY A 173 8.66 -5.83 -24.32
CA GLY A 173 10.08 -5.45 -24.29
C GLY A 173 11.02 -6.63 -24.60
N HIS A 174 10.74 -7.82 -24.05
CA HIS A 174 11.48 -9.03 -24.36
C HIS A 174 11.37 -9.43 -25.84
N ASN A 175 10.15 -9.43 -26.39
CA ASN A 175 9.92 -9.83 -27.79
C ASN A 175 10.60 -8.88 -28.79
N VAL A 176 10.58 -7.57 -28.52
CA VAL A 176 11.28 -6.57 -29.34
C VAL A 176 12.79 -6.81 -29.30
N LYS A 177 13.38 -7.00 -28.11
CA LYS A 177 14.82 -7.33 -27.96
C LYS A 177 15.18 -8.56 -28.77
N ARG A 178 14.41 -9.65 -28.63
CA ARG A 178 14.64 -10.92 -29.34
C ARG A 178 14.56 -10.78 -30.87
N ASN A 179 13.59 -10.02 -31.39
CA ASN A 179 13.46 -9.76 -32.83
C ASN A 179 14.62 -8.94 -33.39
N ASN A 180 15.14 -7.98 -32.62
CA ASN A 180 16.32 -7.20 -33.02
C ASN A 180 17.58 -8.08 -33.10
N PHE A 181 17.79 -9.00 -32.15
CA PHE A 181 18.91 -9.95 -32.21
C PHE A 181 18.85 -10.87 -33.45
N ARG A 182 17.64 -11.31 -33.86
CA ARG A 182 17.46 -12.10 -35.09
C ARG A 182 17.81 -11.32 -36.35
N LYS A 183 17.46 -10.04 -36.43
CA LYS A 183 17.80 -9.17 -37.58
C LYS A 183 19.31 -8.92 -37.70
N VAL A 184 20.05 -8.84 -36.59
CA VAL A 184 21.50 -8.60 -36.59
C VAL A 184 22.28 -9.86 -37.01
N ARG A 185 21.81 -11.06 -36.66
CA ARG A 185 22.44 -12.34 -37.03
C ARG A 185 22.14 -12.83 -38.45
N GLY A 186 21.18 -12.21 -39.14
CA GLY A 186 20.79 -12.55 -40.51
C GLY A 186 21.54 -11.77 -41.61
N LYS A 187 22.67 -11.13 -41.28
CA LYS A 187 23.57 -10.46 -42.22
C LYS A 187 24.95 -11.07 -42.18
#